data_AF-F8QWX5-F1
#
_entry.id   AF-F8QWX5-F1
#
_cell.length_a   1.000
_cell.length_b   1.000
_cell.length_c   1.000
_cell.angle_alpha   90.00
_cell.angle_beta   90.00
_cell.angle_gamma   90.00
#
_symmetry.space_group_name_H-M   'P 1'
#
loop_
_entity.id
_entity.type
_entity.pdbx_description
1 polymer ?
#
loop_
_entity_poly.entity_id
_entity_poly.type
_entity_poly.pdbx_seq_one_letter_code
_entity_poly.pdbx_strand_id
1 'polypeptide(L)'
;MNVVIMIAVLSVGNSSVYGSTRTLAALAEQRQAPRFLAYIDRKGRPLFAIIIASAIGYLSYIGASDRQGDAFTWMLALSGLSSIFTWGSICLAHVRFRQAWKHQGHSLDELAFRSQPGFWGSVLGFAFNILVLIAQFWTGFAPIGYSDMTSAELVQNFFQAYLAAPIVLLFYLPYKIYYKTPFLTVDMMDLKTGRRDLDLGHLLAEERAERASWPVWKKAYKFFC
;
A
#
# COMPACT_ATOMS: atom_id res chain seq x y z
N MET A 1 15.79 -25.80 -9.32
CA MET A 1 15.50 -24.75 -8.32
C MET A 1 15.75 -23.34 -8.86
N ASN A 2 16.88 -23.09 -9.53
CA ASN A 2 17.23 -21.74 -10.02
C ASN A 2 16.29 -21.17 -11.10
N VAL A 3 15.77 -22.00 -12.01
CA VAL A 3 14.84 -21.54 -13.08
C VAL A 3 13.52 -21.03 -12.48
N VAL A 4 12.97 -21.73 -11.49
CA VAL A 4 11.71 -21.33 -10.84
C VAL A 4 11.88 -20.00 -10.12
N ILE A 5 12.99 -19.82 -9.39
CA ILE A 5 13.32 -18.55 -8.73
C ILE A 5 13.46 -17.43 -9.76
N MET A 6 14.16 -17.68 -10.88
CA MET A 6 14.34 -16.68 -11.93
C MET A 6 12.99 -16.24 -12.54
N ILE A 7 12.09 -17.19 -12.82
CA ILE A 7 10.73 -16.88 -13.31
C ILE A 7 9.96 -16.06 -12.27
N ALA A 8 10.03 -16.43 -10.99
CA ALA A 8 9.35 -15.71 -9.91
C ALA A 8 9.86 -14.27 -9.78
N VAL A 9 11.19 -14.06 -9.82
CA VAL A 9 11.82 -12.73 -9.74
C VAL A 9 11.47 -11.87 -10.96
N LEU A 10 11.49 -12.44 -12.17
CA LEU A 10 11.06 -11.73 -13.38
C LEU A 10 9.58 -11.33 -13.33
N SER A 11 8.72 -12.21 -12.82
CA SER A 11 7.30 -11.95 -12.65
C SER A 11 7.04 -10.79 -11.68
N VAL A 12 7.63 -10.83 -10.48
CA VAL A 12 7.47 -9.76 -9.48
C VAL A 12 8.12 -8.45 -9.93
N GLY A 13 9.25 -8.51 -10.66
CA GLY A 13 9.88 -7.33 -11.24
C GLY A 13 8.96 -6.62 -12.24
N ASN A 14 8.38 -7.36 -13.18
CA ASN A 14 7.46 -6.80 -14.16
C ASN A 14 6.18 -6.23 -13.51
N SER A 15 5.59 -6.93 -12.54
CA SER A 15 4.39 -6.43 -11.84
C SER A 15 4.68 -5.20 -10.99
N SER A 16 5.85 -5.12 -10.34
CA SER A 16 6.27 -3.98 -9.52
C SER A 16 6.49 -2.73 -10.36
N VAL A 17 7.14 -2.84 -11.52
CA VAL A 17 7.29 -1.71 -12.46
C VAL A 17 5.92 -1.28 -13.01
N TYR A 18 5.09 -2.25 -13.38
CA TYR A 18 3.74 -1.95 -13.90
C TYR A 18 2.87 -1.22 -12.87
N GLY A 19 2.90 -1.65 -11.60
CA GLY A 19 2.12 -1.10 -10.51
C GLY A 19 2.61 0.28 -10.08
N SER A 20 3.91 0.40 -9.77
CA SER A 20 4.50 1.66 -9.30
C SER A 20 4.29 2.83 -10.28
N THR A 21 4.47 2.58 -11.58
CA THR A 21 4.33 3.61 -12.62
C THR A 21 2.90 4.13 -12.76
N ARG A 22 1.90 3.24 -12.64
CA ARG A 22 0.48 3.63 -12.68
C ARG A 22 0.02 4.32 -11.41
N THR A 23 0.48 3.87 -10.25
CA THR A 23 0.23 4.57 -8.99
C THR A 23 0.77 5.99 -9.05
N LEU A 24 2.00 6.17 -9.55
CA LEU A 24 2.62 7.48 -9.69
C LEU A 24 1.85 8.39 -10.66
N ALA A 25 1.41 7.84 -11.81
CA ALA A 25 0.57 8.58 -12.76
C ALA A 25 -0.80 8.94 -12.19
N ALA A 26 -1.44 8.03 -11.44
CA ALA A 26 -2.73 8.28 -10.80
C ALA A 26 -2.64 9.36 -9.71
N LEU A 27 -1.56 9.38 -8.94
CA LEU A 27 -1.27 10.45 -7.98
C LEU A 27 -1.09 11.79 -8.69
N ALA A 28 -0.40 11.81 -9.83
CA ALA A 28 -0.18 13.04 -10.59
C ALA A 28 -1.48 13.59 -11.21
N GLU A 29 -2.38 12.71 -11.68
CA GLU A 29 -3.71 13.08 -12.18
C GLU A 29 -4.57 13.73 -11.08
N GLN A 30 -4.46 13.21 -9.85
CA GLN A 30 -5.12 13.77 -8.67
C GLN A 30 -4.42 15.01 -8.10
N ARG A 31 -3.40 15.55 -8.79
CA ARG A 31 -2.57 16.69 -8.35
C ARG A 31 -1.83 16.42 -7.02
N GLN A 32 -1.59 15.15 -6.71
CA GLN A 32 -0.85 14.71 -5.53
C GLN A 32 0.64 14.48 -5.82
N ALA A 33 1.04 14.48 -7.09
CA ALA A 33 2.41 14.38 -7.56
C ALA A 33 2.67 15.37 -8.71
N PRO A 34 3.94 15.65 -9.09
CA PRO A 34 4.26 16.55 -10.19
C PRO A 34 3.52 16.21 -11.48
N ARG A 35 2.90 17.22 -12.10
CA ARG A 35 1.97 17.05 -13.24
C ARG A 35 2.60 16.35 -14.47
N PHE A 36 3.92 16.45 -14.66
CA PHE A 36 4.60 15.77 -15.77
C PHE A 36 4.49 14.24 -15.67
N LEU A 37 4.30 13.69 -14.47
CA LEU A 37 4.13 12.24 -14.25
C LEU A 37 2.76 11.72 -14.71
N ALA A 38 1.79 12.61 -14.90
CA ALA A 38 0.47 12.26 -15.45
C ALA A 38 0.49 12.06 -16.98
N TYR A 39 1.61 12.34 -17.65
CA TYR A 39 1.69 12.18 -19.11
C TYR A 39 1.59 10.71 -19.52
N ILE A 40 0.60 10.42 -20.37
CA ILE A 40 0.35 9.12 -20.97
C ILE A 40 0.65 9.17 -22.47
N ASP A 41 1.53 8.29 -22.95
CA ASP A 41 1.80 8.05 -24.38
C ASP A 41 0.52 7.58 -25.10
N ARG A 42 0.42 7.81 -26.42
CA ARG A 42 -0.58 7.23 -27.33
C ARG A 42 -0.83 5.72 -27.13
N LYS A 43 0.16 4.96 -26.65
CA LYS A 43 0.02 3.52 -26.31
C LYS A 43 -0.51 3.26 -24.89
N GLY A 44 -0.96 4.27 -24.15
CA GLY A 44 -1.48 4.12 -22.79
C GLY A 44 -0.41 3.95 -21.71
N ARG A 45 0.84 4.39 -21.96
CA ARG A 45 1.99 4.16 -21.08
C ARG A 45 2.39 5.44 -20.33
N PRO A 46 2.53 5.42 -18.99
CA PRO A 46 3.00 6.58 -18.23
C PRO A 46 4.53 6.74 -18.38
N LEU A 47 4.97 7.40 -19.46
CA LEU A 47 6.36 7.37 -19.91
C LEU A 47 7.34 7.92 -18.86
N PHE A 48 7.09 9.10 -18.29
CA PHE A 48 7.98 9.69 -17.30
C PHE A 48 8.02 8.89 -16.00
N ALA A 49 6.89 8.28 -15.60
CA ALA A 49 6.86 7.39 -14.44
C ALA A 49 7.71 6.13 -14.69
N ILE A 50 7.67 5.56 -15.90
CA ILE A 50 8.51 4.42 -16.29
C ILE A 50 9.99 4.80 -16.22
N ILE A 51 10.37 5.97 -16.76
CA ILE A 51 11.77 6.43 -16.72
C ILE A 51 12.26 6.54 -15.28
N ILE A 52 11.47 7.09 -14.36
CA ILE A 52 11.84 7.19 -12.95
C ILE A 52 11.93 5.82 -12.29
N ALA A 53 10.97 4.94 -12.53
CA ALA A 53 11.00 3.57 -11.98
C ALA A 53 12.23 2.80 -12.47
N SER A 54 12.56 2.91 -13.76
CA SER A 54 13.77 2.33 -14.35
C SER A 54 15.04 2.98 -13.81
N ALA A 55 15.03 4.29 -13.57
CA ALA A 55 16.16 5.01 -12.98
C ALA A 55 16.49 4.49 -11.57
N ILE A 56 15.46 4.29 -10.73
CA ILE A 56 15.60 3.68 -9.41
C ILE A 56 16.07 2.22 -9.54
N GLY A 57 15.61 1.51 -10.58
CA GLY A 57 16.07 0.15 -10.89
C GLY A 57 17.58 0.02 -11.06
N TYR A 58 18.30 1.07 -11.47
CA TYR A 58 19.77 1.04 -11.53
C TYR A 58 20.45 0.85 -10.18
N LEU A 59 19.76 1.08 -9.06
CA LEU A 59 20.28 0.74 -7.73
C LEU A 59 20.58 -0.75 -7.59
N SER A 60 19.97 -1.62 -8.41
CA SER A 60 20.28 -3.05 -8.46
C SER A 60 21.74 -3.34 -8.83
N TYR A 61 22.44 -2.44 -9.54
CA TYR A 61 23.86 -2.60 -9.87
C TYR A 61 24.77 -2.54 -8.63
N ILE A 62 24.30 -2.02 -7.50
CA ILE A 62 25.04 -2.10 -6.23
C ILE A 62 25.25 -3.58 -5.84
N GLY A 63 24.37 -4.48 -6.29
CA GLY A 63 24.53 -5.91 -6.12
C GLY A 63 25.75 -6.52 -6.84
N ALA A 64 26.39 -5.80 -7.77
CA ALA A 64 27.65 -6.20 -8.40
C ALA A 64 28.89 -5.67 -7.67
N SER A 65 28.72 -4.96 -6.56
CA SER A 65 29.80 -4.46 -5.71
C SER A 65 30.13 -5.44 -4.58
N ASP A 66 31.28 -5.25 -3.94
CA ASP A 66 31.71 -6.03 -2.76
C ASP A 66 30.76 -5.88 -1.56
N ARG A 67 29.80 -4.93 -1.61
CA ARG A 67 28.80 -4.67 -0.56
C ARG A 67 27.39 -5.16 -0.93
N GLN A 68 27.29 -6.19 -1.77
CA GLN A 68 26.01 -6.77 -2.19
C GLN A 68 25.09 -7.13 -1.01
N GLY A 69 25.63 -7.74 0.05
CA GLY A 69 24.86 -8.20 1.21
C GLY A 69 24.21 -7.05 1.97
N ASP A 70 24.99 -6.01 2.27
CA ASP A 70 24.49 -4.81 2.95
C ASP A 70 23.41 -4.12 2.11
N ALA A 71 23.71 -3.84 0.84
CA ALA A 71 22.77 -3.17 -0.05
C ALA A 71 21.45 -3.92 -0.19
N PHE A 72 21.51 -5.25 -0.33
CA PHE A 72 20.31 -6.09 -0.36
C PHE A 72 19.50 -5.98 0.94
N THR A 73 20.16 -6.03 2.09
CA THR A 73 19.50 -5.95 3.40
C THR A 73 18.82 -4.59 3.59
N TRP A 74 19.45 -3.50 3.16
CA TRP A 74 18.86 -2.15 3.19
C TRP A 74 17.63 -2.05 2.28
N MET A 75 17.69 -2.56 1.05
CA MET A 75 16.55 -2.57 0.13
C MET A 75 15.40 -3.44 0.64
N LEU A 76 15.72 -4.58 1.25
CA LEU A 76 14.74 -5.49 1.84
C LEU A 76 14.02 -4.83 3.03
N ALA A 77 14.76 -4.21 3.95
CA ALA A 77 14.21 -3.50 5.09
C ALA A 77 13.30 -2.34 4.64
N LEU A 78 13.75 -1.55 3.66
CA LEU A 78 12.97 -0.47 3.05
C LEU A 78 11.65 -0.98 2.45
N SER A 79 11.71 -2.03 1.63
CA SER A 79 10.53 -2.62 0.99
C SER A 79 9.56 -3.20 2.03
N GLY A 80 10.06 -3.94 3.01
CA GLY A 80 9.25 -4.55 4.07
C GLY A 80 8.51 -3.49 4.88
N LEU A 81 9.23 -2.50 5.40
CA LEU A 81 8.65 -1.45 6.22
C LEU A 81 7.71 -0.53 5.43
N SER A 82 7.99 -0.24 4.15
CA SER A 82 7.07 0.49 3.27
C SER A 82 5.73 -0.24 3.08
N SER A 83 5.76 -1.57 3.05
CA SER A 83 4.55 -2.40 2.92
C SER A 83 3.69 -2.27 4.18
N ILE A 84 4.30 -2.27 5.36
CA ILE A 84 3.60 -2.05 6.65
C ILE A 84 2.94 -0.68 6.69
N PHE A 85 3.63 0.39 6.28
CA PHE A 85 3.01 1.72 6.17
C PHE A 85 1.84 1.73 5.17
N THR A 86 2.00 1.07 4.03
CA THR A 86 0.95 0.99 3.00
C THR A 86 -0.29 0.28 3.55
N TRP A 87 -0.15 -0.91 4.11
CA TRP A 87 -1.27 -1.66 4.69
C TRP A 87 -1.89 -0.95 5.89
N GLY A 88 -1.09 -0.37 6.77
CA GLY A 88 -1.57 0.46 7.87
C GLY A 88 -2.41 1.64 7.37
N SER A 89 -1.97 2.34 6.32
CA SER A 89 -2.71 3.45 5.72
C SER A 89 -4.02 3.00 5.08
N ILE A 90 -4.04 1.84 4.39
CA ILE A 90 -5.25 1.26 3.79
C ILE A 90 -6.26 0.88 4.87
N CYS A 91 -5.82 0.18 5.93
CA CYS A 91 -6.68 -0.20 7.04
C CYS A 91 -7.28 1.03 7.72
N LEU A 92 -6.47 2.05 7.99
CA LEU A 92 -6.94 3.31 8.58
C LEU A 92 -7.94 4.03 7.65
N ALA A 93 -7.63 4.15 6.36
CA ALA A 93 -8.52 4.76 5.37
C ALA A 93 -9.87 4.04 5.32
N HIS A 94 -9.88 2.71 5.35
CA HIS A 94 -11.11 1.93 5.37
C HIS A 94 -11.90 2.12 6.67
N VAL A 95 -11.26 2.11 7.84
CA VAL A 95 -11.93 2.40 9.14
C VAL A 95 -12.61 3.78 9.10
N ARG A 96 -11.90 4.80 8.61
CA ARG A 96 -12.45 6.16 8.50
C ARG A 96 -13.56 6.28 7.47
N PHE A 97 -13.42 5.63 6.33
CA PHE A 97 -14.47 5.54 5.31
C PHE A 97 -15.75 4.93 5.90
N ARG A 98 -15.64 3.83 6.65
CA ARG A 98 -16.79 3.16 7.28
C ARG A 98 -17.46 4.02 8.35
N GLN A 99 -16.69 4.82 9.08
CA GLN A 99 -17.23 5.79 10.04
C GLN A 99 -17.98 6.92 9.31
N ALA A 100 -17.42 7.48 8.24
CA ALA A 100 -18.07 8.52 7.44
C ALA A 100 -19.34 8.02 6.74
N TRP A 101 -19.30 6.81 6.21
CA TRP A 101 -20.45 6.15 5.58
C TRP A 101 -21.63 6.04 6.54
N LYS A 102 -21.37 5.56 7.77
CA LYS A 102 -22.40 5.46 8.81
C LYS A 102 -22.88 6.83 9.28
N HIS A 103 -21.97 7.80 9.43
CA HIS A 103 -22.31 9.15 9.87
C HIS A 103 -23.24 9.88 8.88
N GLN A 104 -23.04 9.68 7.59
CA GLN A 104 -23.88 10.25 6.52
C GLN A 104 -25.20 9.48 6.28
N GLY A 105 -25.53 8.51 7.15
CA GLY A 105 -26.79 7.76 7.08
C GLY A 105 -26.85 6.67 6.01
N HIS A 106 -25.74 6.34 5.35
CA HIS A 106 -25.71 5.32 4.32
C HIS A 106 -25.71 3.91 4.90
N SER A 107 -26.48 3.03 4.27
CA SER A 107 -26.55 1.61 4.61
C SER A 107 -25.43 0.81 3.93
N LEU A 108 -25.13 -0.39 4.44
CA LEU A 108 -24.12 -1.27 3.82
C LEU A 108 -24.64 -1.93 2.54
N ASP A 109 -25.95 -1.88 2.31
CA ASP A 109 -26.66 -2.35 1.11
C ASP A 109 -26.40 -1.51 -0.12
N GLU A 110 -25.95 -0.28 0.08
CA GLU A 110 -25.59 0.63 -1.01
C GLU A 110 -24.16 0.44 -1.52
N LEU A 111 -23.34 -0.38 -0.84
CA LEU A 111 -21.97 -0.65 -1.26
C LEU A 111 -21.92 -1.79 -2.26
N ALA A 112 -21.27 -1.55 -3.40
CA ALA A 112 -21.04 -2.55 -4.45
C ALA A 112 -20.27 -3.76 -3.92
N PHE A 113 -19.35 -3.52 -2.99
CA PHE A 113 -18.53 -4.54 -2.38
C PHE A 113 -18.49 -4.36 -0.87
N ARG A 114 -18.60 -5.48 -0.15
CA ARG A 114 -18.42 -5.54 1.30
C ARG A 114 -17.20 -6.36 1.62
N SER A 115 -16.25 -5.77 2.33
CA SER A 115 -15.13 -6.51 2.92
C SER A 115 -15.67 -7.60 3.83
N GLN A 116 -15.29 -8.86 3.60
CA GLN A 116 -15.73 -10.00 4.40
C GLN A 116 -15.37 -9.87 5.90
N PRO A 117 -14.17 -9.40 6.30
CA PRO A 117 -13.84 -9.12 7.71
C PRO A 117 -14.50 -7.85 8.26
N GLY A 118 -15.13 -7.04 7.40
CA GLY A 118 -15.82 -5.81 7.77
C GLY A 118 -14.92 -4.75 8.41
N PHE A 119 -15.56 -3.88 9.19
CA PHE A 119 -14.91 -2.83 9.97
C PHE A 119 -13.90 -3.38 10.98
N TRP A 120 -14.28 -4.43 11.72
CA TRP A 120 -13.44 -5.03 12.76
C TRP A 120 -12.18 -5.66 12.22
N GLY A 121 -12.24 -6.31 11.05
CA GLY A 121 -11.02 -6.84 10.42
C GLY A 121 -10.03 -5.75 10.02
N SER A 122 -10.50 -4.56 9.61
CA SER A 122 -9.60 -3.43 9.35
C SER A 122 -9.05 -2.80 10.61
N VAL A 123 -9.82 -2.75 11.70
CA VAL A 123 -9.31 -2.30 13.02
C VAL A 123 -8.23 -3.27 13.52
N LEU A 124 -8.48 -4.57 13.45
CA LEU A 124 -7.52 -5.60 13.86
C LEU A 124 -6.27 -5.56 12.98
N GLY A 125 -6.43 -5.45 11.66
CA GLY A 125 -5.33 -5.30 10.72
C GLY A 125 -4.49 -4.06 10.98
N PHE A 126 -5.13 -2.92 11.29
CA PHE A 126 -4.42 -1.70 11.68
C PHE A 126 -3.65 -1.91 12.99
N ALA A 127 -4.26 -2.52 14.01
CA ALA A 127 -3.61 -2.83 15.27
C ALA A 127 -2.39 -3.74 15.08
N PHE A 128 -2.48 -4.77 14.24
CA PHE A 128 -1.33 -5.63 13.90
C PHE A 128 -0.22 -4.87 13.18
N ASN A 129 -0.54 -3.95 12.26
CA ASN A 129 0.48 -3.12 11.63
C ASN A 129 1.21 -2.24 12.66
N ILE A 130 0.48 -1.68 13.64
CA ILE A 130 1.09 -0.92 14.75
C ILE A 130 1.98 -1.82 15.62
N LEU A 131 1.54 -3.03 15.96
CA LEU A 131 2.35 -3.99 16.72
C LEU A 131 3.63 -4.37 15.96
N VAL A 132 3.55 -4.56 14.64
CA VAL A 132 4.73 -4.83 13.80
C VAL A 132 5.68 -3.63 13.80
N LEU A 133 5.18 -2.39 13.74
CA LEU A 133 6.03 -1.19 13.84
C LEU A 133 6.73 -1.10 15.20
N ILE A 134 6.05 -1.44 16.29
CA ILE A 134 6.65 -1.49 17.64
C ILE A 134 7.74 -2.56 17.70
N ALA A 135 7.46 -3.76 17.18
CA ALA A 135 8.45 -4.85 17.12
C ALA A 135 9.65 -4.46 16.25
N GLN A 136 9.42 -3.82 15.10
CA GLN A 136 10.47 -3.34 14.21
C GLN A 136 11.33 -2.23 14.84
N PHE A 137 10.72 -1.35 15.63
CA PHE A 137 11.44 -0.34 16.40
C PHE A 137 12.34 -1.01 17.44
N TRP A 138 11.83 -2.02 18.16
CA TRP A 138 12.62 -2.78 19.13
C TRP A 138 13.81 -3.49 18.48
N THR A 139 13.60 -4.19 17.37
CA THR A 139 14.69 -4.90 16.68
C THR A 139 15.73 -3.96 16.08
N GLY A 140 15.37 -2.73 15.72
CA GLY A 140 16.31 -1.71 15.28
C GLY A 140 17.06 -1.00 16.42
N PHE A 141 16.41 -0.80 17.58
CA PHE A 141 17.01 -0.12 18.74
C PHE A 141 17.89 -1.05 19.57
N ALA A 142 17.40 -2.28 19.82
CA ALA A 142 18.07 -3.30 20.61
C ALA A 142 18.13 -4.61 19.80
N PRO A 143 19.01 -4.68 18.78
CA PRO A 143 19.21 -5.90 18.02
C PRO A 143 19.76 -7.04 18.90
N ILE A 144 19.66 -8.28 18.40
CA ILE A 144 20.22 -9.44 19.10
C ILE A 144 21.74 -9.24 19.22
N GLY A 145 22.26 -9.26 20.45
CA GLY A 145 23.68 -8.98 20.72
C GLY A 145 24.02 -7.49 20.90
N TYR A 146 23.03 -6.61 21.12
CA TYR A 146 23.26 -5.17 21.32
C TYR A 146 24.27 -4.83 22.43
N SER A 147 24.48 -5.73 23.41
CA SER A 147 25.42 -5.53 24.53
C SER A 147 26.88 -5.47 24.10
N ASP A 148 27.23 -6.12 22.99
CA ASP A 148 28.61 -6.24 22.51
C ASP A 148 28.90 -5.31 21.32
N MET A 149 27.88 -4.59 20.85
CA MET A 149 27.98 -3.71 19.68
C MET A 149 28.41 -2.29 20.07
N THR A 150 29.18 -1.66 19.19
CA THR A 150 29.57 -0.26 19.34
C THR A 150 28.38 0.68 19.07
N SER A 151 28.43 1.89 19.62
CA SER A 151 27.37 2.89 19.40
C SER A 151 27.16 3.22 17.90
N ALA A 152 28.20 3.14 17.09
CA ALA A 152 28.10 3.38 15.65
C ALA A 152 27.32 2.26 14.93
N GLU A 153 27.49 1.00 15.35
CA GLU A 153 26.78 -0.15 14.78
C GLU A 153 25.31 -0.15 15.16
N LEU A 154 24.96 0.23 16.40
CA LEU A 154 23.56 0.40 16.81
C LEU A 154 22.85 1.45 15.95
N VAL A 155 23.51 2.60 15.72
CA VAL A 155 22.95 3.68 14.91
C VAL A 155 22.73 3.21 13.46
N GLN A 156 23.71 2.54 12.86
CA GLN A 156 23.56 2.00 11.51
C GLN A 156 22.44 0.97 11.42
N ASN A 157 22.34 0.06 12.39
CA ASN A 157 21.28 -0.94 12.43
C ASN A 157 19.89 -0.29 12.52
N PHE A 158 19.73 0.72 13.39
CA PHE A 158 18.48 1.44 13.52
C PHE A 158 18.08 2.13 12.21
N PHE A 159 19.00 2.85 11.58
CA PHE A 159 18.70 3.53 10.31
C PHE A 159 18.45 2.56 9.16
N GLN A 160 19.14 1.42 9.14
CA GLN A 160 18.91 0.36 8.16
C GLN A 160 17.51 -0.27 8.34
N ALA A 161 17.16 -0.63 9.57
CA ALA A 161 15.88 -1.26 9.90
C ALA A 161 14.69 -0.31 9.73
N TYR A 162 14.90 0.99 9.96
CA TYR A 162 13.83 2.00 10.00
C TYR A 162 13.87 3.00 8.84
N LEU A 163 14.67 2.77 7.79
CA LEU A 163 14.89 3.69 6.67
C LEU A 163 13.60 4.14 5.97
N ALA A 164 12.57 3.29 5.92
CA ALA A 164 11.32 3.66 5.27
C ALA A 164 10.59 4.81 5.98
N ALA A 165 10.72 4.95 7.30
CA ALA A 165 10.04 6.01 8.05
C ALA A 165 10.50 7.43 7.67
N PRO A 166 11.81 7.76 7.66
CA PRO A 166 12.26 9.08 7.20
C PRO A 166 11.92 9.31 5.73
N ILE A 167 11.94 8.28 4.88
CA ILE A 167 11.50 8.40 3.48
C ILE A 167 10.01 8.77 3.40
N VAL A 168 9.15 8.07 4.14
CA VAL A 168 7.71 8.39 4.20
C VAL A 168 7.49 9.80 4.71
N LEU A 169 8.20 10.22 5.77
CA LEU A 169 8.12 11.60 6.28
C LEU A 169 8.61 12.63 5.26
N LEU A 170 9.68 12.33 4.52
CA LEU A 170 10.22 13.16 3.46
C LEU A 170 9.23 13.36 2.31
N PHE A 171 8.41 12.37 1.98
CA PHE A 171 7.34 12.55 0.98
C PHE A 171 6.07 13.19 1.58
N TYR A 172 5.74 12.87 2.82
CA TYR A 172 4.51 13.32 3.47
C TYR A 172 4.58 14.79 3.91
N LEU A 173 5.66 15.23 4.57
CA LEU A 173 5.76 16.56 5.15
C LEU A 173 5.80 17.67 4.09
N PRO A 174 6.65 17.62 3.05
CA PRO A 174 6.63 18.64 1.99
C PRO A 174 5.30 18.69 1.25
N TYR A 175 4.67 17.53 1.01
CA TYR A 175 3.34 17.48 0.42
C TYR A 175 2.31 18.21 1.30
N LYS A 176 2.29 17.90 2.61
CA LYS A 176 1.38 18.53 3.57
C LYS A 176 1.63 20.05 3.68
N ILE A 177 2.89 20.47 3.71
CA ILE A 177 3.28 21.89 3.84
C ILE A 177 2.94 22.68 2.57
N TYR A 178 3.22 22.11 1.40
CA TYR A 178 2.99 22.78 0.11
C TYR A 178 1.50 22.86 -0.25
N TYR A 179 0.78 21.74 -0.16
CA TYR A 179 -0.64 21.68 -0.53
C TYR A 179 -1.59 22.08 0.61
N LYS A 180 -1.08 22.27 1.83
CA LYS A 180 -1.82 22.70 3.03
C LYS A 180 -3.12 21.93 3.23
N THR A 181 -3.08 20.62 2.97
CA THR A 181 -4.28 19.78 3.02
C THR A 181 -4.78 19.63 4.46
N PRO A 182 -6.08 19.88 4.73
CA PRO A 182 -6.62 19.75 6.07
C PRO A 182 -6.62 18.28 6.51
N PHE A 183 -6.55 18.05 7.82
CA PHE A 183 -6.91 16.75 8.35
C PHE A 183 -8.43 16.59 8.24
N LEU A 184 -8.88 15.86 7.22
CA LEU A 184 -10.30 15.58 6.99
C LEU A 184 -10.88 14.92 8.24
N THR A 185 -11.96 15.46 8.79
CA THR A 185 -12.81 14.83 9.80
C THR A 185 -13.88 13.98 9.12
N VAL A 186 -14.56 13.13 9.88
CA VAL A 186 -15.60 12.22 9.36
C VAL A 186 -16.69 12.99 8.61
N ASP A 187 -17.06 14.16 9.10
CA ASP A 187 -18.17 14.97 8.58
C ASP A 187 -17.81 15.69 7.27
N MET A 188 -16.51 15.95 7.04
CA MET A 188 -16.01 16.61 5.84
C MET A 188 -15.62 15.63 4.71
N MET A 189 -15.74 14.32 4.91
CA MET A 189 -15.38 13.34 3.89
C MET A 189 -16.42 13.33 2.75
N ASP A 190 -15.98 13.66 1.55
CA ASP A 190 -16.80 13.53 0.35
C ASP A 190 -16.86 12.08 -0.11
N LEU A 191 -18.08 11.50 -0.07
CA LEU A 191 -18.37 10.12 -0.48
C LEU A 191 -19.14 10.05 -1.81
N LYS A 192 -19.43 11.20 -2.44
CA LYS A 192 -20.30 11.31 -3.63
C LYS A 192 -19.49 11.57 -4.90
N THR A 193 -18.52 12.49 -4.85
CA THR A 193 -17.75 12.88 -6.03
C THR A 193 -16.97 11.71 -6.62
N GLY A 194 -17.09 11.49 -7.93
CA GLY A 194 -16.38 10.43 -8.65
C GLY A 194 -16.93 9.02 -8.44
N ARG A 195 -18.04 8.87 -7.72
CA ARG A 195 -18.77 7.60 -7.66
C ARG A 195 -19.31 7.27 -9.05
N ARG A 196 -19.01 6.07 -9.56
CA ARG A 196 -19.64 5.59 -10.79
C ARG A 196 -21.08 5.23 -10.48
N ASP A 197 -22.03 5.94 -11.07
CA ASP A 197 -23.46 5.58 -11.09
C ASP A 197 -23.65 4.37 -12.00
N LEU A 198 -23.22 3.21 -11.50
CA LEU A 198 -23.68 1.93 -11.98
C LEU A 198 -25.10 1.75 -11.43
N ASP A 199 -26.00 1.10 -12.17
CA ASP A 199 -27.34 0.72 -11.69
C ASP A 199 -27.23 -0.36 -10.61
N LEU A 200 -26.65 0.04 -9.47
CA LEU A 200 -26.09 -0.84 -8.46
C LEU A 200 -27.21 -1.62 -7.77
N GLY A 201 -28.39 -1.00 -7.65
CA GLY A 201 -29.58 -1.65 -7.12
C GLY A 201 -30.00 -2.85 -7.96
N HIS A 202 -30.02 -2.70 -9.29
CA HIS A 202 -30.34 -3.79 -10.21
C HIS A 202 -29.28 -4.90 -10.16
N LEU A 203 -28.00 -4.54 -10.28
CA LEU A 203 -26.90 -5.51 -10.26
C LEU A 203 -26.80 -6.28 -8.94
N LEU A 204 -27.00 -5.61 -7.80
CA LEU A 204 -27.01 -6.27 -6.49
C LEU A 204 -28.26 -7.15 -6.30
N ALA A 205 -29.40 -6.78 -6.89
CA ALA A 205 -30.60 -7.60 -6.86
C ALA A 205 -30.42 -8.89 -7.69
N GLU A 206 -29.85 -8.78 -8.89
CA GLU A 206 -29.47 -9.93 -9.74
C GLU A 206 -28.47 -10.83 -9.01
N GLU A 207 -27.42 -10.27 -8.44
CA GLU A 207 -26.41 -11.06 -7.73
C GLU A 207 -26.99 -11.79 -6.50
N ARG A 208 -27.91 -11.15 -5.77
CA ARG A 208 -28.62 -11.78 -4.65
C ARG A 208 -29.54 -12.91 -5.13
N ALA A 209 -30.25 -12.73 -6.23
CA ALA A 209 -31.11 -13.75 -6.83
C ALA A 209 -30.30 -14.95 -7.32
N GLU A 210 -29.17 -14.71 -7.97
CA GLU A 210 -28.22 -15.77 -8.35
C GLU A 210 -27.64 -16.48 -7.14
N ARG A 211 -27.20 -15.75 -6.10
CA ARG A 211 -26.69 -16.37 -4.87
C ARG A 211 -27.76 -17.20 -4.17
N ALA A 212 -29.02 -16.79 -4.22
CA ALA A 212 -30.12 -17.56 -3.64
C ALA A 212 -30.30 -18.91 -4.34
N SER A 213 -30.15 -18.96 -5.67
CA SER A 213 -30.25 -20.19 -6.46
C SER A 213 -29.04 -21.12 -6.35
N TRP A 214 -27.95 -20.68 -5.72
CA TRP A 214 -26.76 -21.51 -5.59
C TRP A 214 -26.95 -22.73 -4.67
N PRO A 215 -26.39 -23.89 -5.06
CA PRO A 215 -26.30 -25.05 -4.18
C PRO A 215 -25.52 -24.75 -2.89
N VAL A 216 -25.83 -25.48 -1.82
CA VAL A 216 -25.21 -25.30 -0.49
C VAL A 216 -23.68 -25.42 -0.54
N TRP A 217 -23.13 -26.33 -1.36
CA TRP A 217 -21.68 -26.48 -1.53
C TRP A 217 -21.01 -25.23 -2.11
N LYS A 218 -21.67 -24.56 -3.07
CA LYS A 218 -21.15 -23.34 -3.72
C LYS A 218 -21.22 -22.15 -2.77
N LYS A 219 -22.28 -22.06 -1.96
CA LYS A 219 -22.41 -21.07 -0.87
C LYS A 219 -21.33 -21.26 0.18
N ALA A 220 -21.06 -22.49 0.60
CA ALA A 220 -20.00 -22.81 1.54
C ALA A 220 -18.61 -22.47 0.96
N TYR A 221 -18.32 -22.91 -0.27
CA TYR A 221 -17.06 -22.59 -0.95
C TYR A 221 -16.82 -21.07 -1.05
N LYS A 222 -17.82 -20.30 -1.50
CA LYS A 222 -17.72 -18.83 -1.60
C LYS A 222 -17.74 -18.08 -0.28
N PHE A 223 -18.09 -18.74 0.81
CA PHE A 223 -17.94 -18.17 2.15
C PHE A 223 -16.50 -18.31 2.65
N PHE A 224 -15.78 -19.37 2.25
CA PHE A 224 -14.39 -19.59 2.67
C PHE A 224 -13.34 -19.11 1.65
N CYS A 225 -13.71 -18.94 0.37
CA CYS A 225 -12.86 -18.50 -0.73
C CYS A 225 -13.41 -17.24 -1.42
#